data_AF-A0AAQ3SJP3-F1
#
_entry.id   AF-A0AAQ3SJP3-F1
#
_cell.length_a   1.000
_cell.length_b   1.000
_cell.length_c   1.000
_cell.angle_alpha   90.00
_cell.angle_beta   90.00
_cell.angle_gamma   90.00
#
_symmetry.space_group_name_H-M   'P 1'
#
loop_
_entity.id
_entity.type
_entity.pdbx_description
1 polymer ?
#
loop_
_entity_poly.entity_id
_entity_poly.type
_entity_poly.pdbx_seq_one_letter_code
_entity_poly.pdbx_strand_id
1 'polypeptide(L)'
;MGISKVTGVAATTFLVISVSLCEMGMQIVMLPFLATSVVAFVVTVASHDAINLPWILGKNSVGRFPLWSAILFGPFLMLARTYAMVKRYMRKEAVHDKIVEGLYLGGWPFLLKHLPPGSPSVIDCTCELPRSSFVPADEYLCLPTWDTRAPTPYQIERAARWACEKRSEGKPVYVHCAFGHGRSACVVCAILVELGIAETWKDAENIIRERRKIKMNALHRKTLEEWTKKRLSDRRSYPEQIRGPESTHPEKATLCRGRPHPGDEVEHIGLGRLGLEPEQLVVVGKDVIHDGSEGAVRQVRMKGSVQLGHAPAMVIQPPGVLHVEHCSTWT
;
A
#
# COMPACT_ATOMS: atom_id res chain seq x y z
N MET A 1 -13.99 3.23 23.44
CA MET A 1 -12.79 3.03 24.25
C MET A 1 -11.69 2.48 23.37
N GLY A 2 -10.45 2.94 23.55
CA GLY A 2 -9.29 2.37 22.83
C GLY A 2 -8.97 0.97 23.31
N ILE A 3 -8.28 0.18 22.48
CA ILE A 3 -7.94 -1.21 22.80
C ILE A 3 -7.18 -1.34 24.13
N SER A 4 -6.24 -0.43 24.41
CA SER A 4 -5.45 -0.42 25.66
C SER A 4 -6.32 -0.29 26.91
N LYS A 5 -7.39 0.50 26.87
CA LYS A 5 -8.32 0.64 28.00
C LYS A 5 -9.11 -0.65 28.22
N VAL A 6 -9.55 -1.30 27.15
CA VAL A 6 -10.32 -2.54 27.22
C VAL A 6 -9.45 -3.68 27.75
N THR A 7 -8.24 -3.82 27.22
CA THR A 7 -7.30 -4.85 27.67
C THR A 7 -6.81 -4.59 29.08
N GLY A 8 -6.66 -3.32 29.49
CA GLY A 8 -6.26 -2.94 30.84
C GLY A 8 -7.32 -3.31 31.88
N VAL A 9 -8.59 -3.03 31.61
CA VAL A 9 -9.69 -3.47 32.49
C VAL A 9 -9.72 -5.00 32.59
N ALA A 10 -9.63 -5.70 31.46
CA ALA A 10 -9.59 -7.16 31.46
C ALA A 10 -8.40 -7.72 32.26
N ALA A 11 -7.20 -7.12 32.11
CA ALA A 11 -6.00 -7.52 32.82
C ALA A 11 -6.19 -7.42 34.34
N THR A 12 -6.74 -6.30 34.82
CA THR A 12 -7.04 -6.09 36.25
C THR A 12 -8.11 -7.05 36.75
N THR A 13 -9.18 -7.28 35.99
CA THR A 13 -10.23 -8.24 36.37
C THR A 13 -9.66 -9.66 36.53
N PHE A 14 -8.85 -10.12 35.57
CA PHE A 14 -8.22 -11.43 35.67
C PHE A 14 -7.21 -11.53 36.82
N LEU A 15 -6.51 -10.42 37.14
CA LEU A 15 -5.62 -10.38 38.30
C LEU A 15 -6.40 -10.54 39.61
N VAL A 16 -7.52 -9.81 39.77
CA VAL A 16 -8.37 -9.91 40.97
C VAL A 16 -8.93 -11.32 41.12
N ILE A 17 -9.47 -11.91 40.04
CA ILE A 17 -9.96 -13.30 40.05
C ILE A 17 -8.84 -14.27 40.46
N SER A 18 -7.63 -14.07 39.93
CA SER A 18 -6.47 -14.89 40.28
C SER A 18 -6.13 -14.79 41.77
N VAL A 19 -6.08 -13.58 42.35
CA VAL A 19 -5.82 -13.39 43.78
C VAL A 19 -6.91 -14.07 44.63
N SER A 20 -8.19 -13.89 44.30
CA SER A 20 -9.28 -14.54 45.02
C SER A 20 -9.23 -16.07 44.94
N LEU A 21 -8.87 -16.65 43.78
CA LEU A 21 -8.67 -18.10 43.64
C LEU A 21 -7.49 -18.60 44.49
N CYS A 22 -6.45 -17.78 44.64
CA CYS A 22 -5.32 -18.09 45.51
C CYS A 22 -5.74 -18.16 46.98
N GLU A 23 -6.56 -17.19 47.44
CA GLU A 23 -7.08 -17.16 48.81
C GLU A 23 -7.98 -18.36 49.13
N MET A 24 -8.72 -18.87 48.13
CA MET A 24 -9.54 -20.08 48.25
C MET A 24 -8.73 -21.39 48.17
N GLY A 25 -7.40 -21.33 48.06
CA GLY A 25 -6.53 -22.51 47.96
C GLY A 25 -6.55 -23.21 46.60
N MET A 26 -7.17 -22.62 45.57
CA MET A 26 -7.32 -23.21 44.23
C MET A 26 -6.13 -22.92 43.30
N GLN A 27 -4.92 -23.28 43.73
CA GLN A 27 -3.66 -22.88 43.06
C GLN A 27 -3.56 -23.32 41.60
N ILE A 28 -3.99 -24.54 41.26
CA ILE A 28 -3.93 -25.04 39.86
C ILE A 28 -4.84 -24.21 38.95
N VAL A 29 -6.03 -23.84 39.45
CA VAL A 29 -7.03 -23.08 38.68
C VAL A 29 -6.61 -21.61 38.55
N MET A 30 -5.87 -21.07 39.52
CA MET A 30 -5.35 -19.70 39.52
C MET A 30 -4.36 -19.44 38.37
N LEU A 31 -3.43 -20.37 38.11
CA LEU A 31 -2.32 -20.18 37.17
C LEU A 31 -2.73 -19.67 35.77
N PRO A 32 -3.74 -20.22 35.08
CA PRO A 32 -4.15 -19.71 33.77
C PRO A 32 -4.73 -18.28 33.83
N PHE A 33 -5.40 -17.88 34.92
CA PHE A 33 -5.90 -16.51 35.09
C PHE A 33 -4.76 -15.53 35.30
N LEU A 34 -3.76 -15.89 36.10
CA LEU A 34 -2.56 -15.07 36.30
C LEU A 34 -1.80 -14.88 34.99
N ALA A 35 -1.55 -15.97 34.25
CA ALA A 35 -0.87 -15.92 32.96
C ALA A 35 -1.63 -15.04 31.96
N THR A 36 -2.96 -15.18 31.88
CA THR A 36 -3.82 -14.36 31.03
C THR A 36 -3.76 -12.88 31.43
N SER A 37 -3.74 -12.59 32.73
CA SER A 37 -3.59 -11.21 33.24
C SER A 37 -2.26 -10.59 32.82
N VAL A 38 -1.14 -11.30 32.99
CA VAL A 38 0.20 -10.84 32.57
C VAL A 38 0.23 -10.54 31.07
N VAL A 39 -0.28 -11.47 30.25
CA VAL A 39 -0.37 -11.27 28.79
C VAL A 39 -1.23 -10.05 28.44
N ALA A 40 -2.37 -9.88 29.12
CA ALA A 40 -3.25 -8.72 28.91
C ALA A 40 -2.58 -7.40 29.31
N PHE A 41 -1.76 -7.36 30.36
CA PHE A 41 -0.95 -6.20 30.71
C PHE A 41 0.10 -5.90 29.63
N VAL A 42 0.81 -6.91 29.14
CA VAL A 42 1.78 -6.75 28.02
C VAL A 42 1.10 -6.15 26.80
N VAL A 43 -0.07 -6.68 26.40
CA VAL A 43 -0.86 -6.13 25.29
C VAL A 43 -1.34 -4.71 25.57
N THR A 44 -1.73 -4.40 26.81
CA THR A 44 -2.17 -3.06 27.22
C THR A 44 -1.05 -2.04 27.05
N VAL A 45 0.15 -2.36 27.52
CA VAL A 45 1.34 -1.52 27.40
C VAL A 45 1.72 -1.38 25.92
N ALA A 46 1.83 -2.48 25.18
CA ALA A 46 2.22 -2.46 23.77
C ALA A 46 1.22 -1.73 22.87
N SER A 47 -0.06 -1.73 23.22
CA SER A 47 -1.10 -1.03 22.46
C SER A 47 -1.36 0.40 22.92
N HIS A 48 -0.68 0.88 23.96
CA HIS A 48 -0.79 2.25 24.47
C HIS A 48 -0.33 3.28 23.43
N ASP A 49 -0.94 4.47 23.44
CA ASP A 49 -0.71 5.55 22.45
C ASP A 49 0.77 5.92 22.33
N ALA A 50 1.45 6.00 23.46
CA ALA A 50 2.84 6.41 23.56
C ALA A 50 3.86 5.34 23.08
N ILE A 51 3.47 4.06 23.10
CA ILE A 51 4.38 2.94 22.83
C ILE A 51 4.11 2.35 21.45
N ASN A 52 2.84 2.00 21.17
CA ASN A 52 2.35 1.56 19.87
C ASN A 52 3.28 0.55 19.15
N LEU A 53 3.48 -0.63 19.75
CA LEU A 53 4.31 -1.72 19.21
C LEU A 53 3.45 -2.87 18.67
N PRO A 54 2.86 -2.76 17.45
CA PRO A 54 2.00 -3.79 16.88
C PRO A 54 2.74 -5.08 16.49
N TRP A 55 4.06 -5.01 16.34
CA TRP A 55 4.91 -6.14 15.97
C TRP A 55 5.08 -7.16 17.11
N ILE A 56 4.73 -6.82 18.36
CA ILE A 56 4.87 -7.73 19.51
C ILE A 56 4.08 -9.03 19.34
N LEU A 57 2.96 -8.99 18.61
CA LEU A 57 2.17 -10.19 18.31
C LEU A 57 2.85 -11.10 17.29
N GLY A 58 3.96 -10.68 16.67
CA GLY A 58 4.75 -11.52 15.77
C GLY A 58 4.08 -11.83 14.42
N LYS A 59 3.05 -11.08 14.02
CA LYS A 59 2.41 -11.27 12.71
C LYS A 59 3.42 -10.97 11.59
N ASN A 60 3.74 -11.97 10.79
CA ASN A 60 4.70 -11.81 9.70
C ASN A 60 4.10 -11.09 8.48
N SER A 61 4.95 -10.80 7.48
CA SER A 61 4.54 -10.16 6.22
C SER A 61 3.48 -10.96 5.44
N VAL A 62 3.49 -12.29 5.58
CA VAL A 62 2.52 -13.22 4.98
C VAL A 62 1.24 -13.35 5.81
N GLY A 63 1.13 -12.63 6.94
CA GLY A 63 -0.06 -12.58 7.81
C GLY A 63 -0.28 -13.82 8.68
N ARG A 64 0.75 -14.62 8.93
CA ARG A 64 0.75 -15.78 9.84
C ARG A 64 1.43 -15.43 11.17
N PHE A 65 1.06 -16.19 12.19
CA PHE A 65 1.66 -16.09 13.53
C PHE A 65 2.63 -17.25 13.74
N PRO A 66 3.85 -16.99 14.25
CA PRO A 66 4.80 -18.03 14.65
C PRO A 66 4.29 -18.78 15.89
N LEU A 67 4.81 -19.99 16.11
CA LEU A 67 4.35 -20.87 17.19
C LEU A 67 4.51 -20.23 18.58
N TRP A 68 5.60 -19.50 18.82
CA TRP A 68 5.81 -18.80 20.09
C TRP A 68 4.70 -17.77 20.38
N SER A 69 4.22 -17.05 19.35
CA SER A 69 3.14 -16.07 19.49
C SER A 69 1.80 -16.76 19.72
N ALA A 70 1.57 -17.88 19.04
CA ALA A 70 0.38 -18.69 19.26
C ALA A 70 0.31 -19.24 20.70
N ILE A 71 1.45 -19.58 21.31
CA ILE A 71 1.51 -20.03 22.71
C ILE A 71 1.30 -18.86 23.68
N LEU A 72 2.04 -17.77 23.50
CA LEU A 72 2.02 -16.64 24.44
C LEU A 72 0.75 -15.78 24.33
N PHE A 73 0.35 -15.44 23.11
CA PHE A 73 -0.78 -14.56 22.81
C PHE A 73 -2.02 -15.32 22.34
N GLY A 74 -1.99 -16.66 22.33
CA GLY A 74 -3.08 -17.52 21.87
C GLY A 74 -4.46 -17.12 22.38
N PRO A 75 -4.66 -17.04 23.71
CA PRO A 75 -5.95 -16.63 24.28
C PRO A 75 -6.43 -15.27 23.78
N PHE A 76 -5.54 -14.27 23.70
CA PHE A 76 -5.86 -12.94 23.20
C PHE A 76 -6.21 -12.96 21.70
N LEU A 77 -5.42 -13.64 20.87
CA LEU A 77 -5.65 -13.75 19.43
C LEU A 77 -6.96 -14.50 19.13
N MET A 78 -7.25 -15.57 19.87
CA MET A 78 -8.51 -16.30 19.78
C MET A 78 -9.68 -15.40 20.16
N LEU A 79 -9.58 -14.66 21.27
CA LEU A 79 -10.62 -13.73 21.69
C LEU A 79 -10.87 -12.63 20.65
N ALA A 80 -9.82 -12.06 20.08
CA ALA A 80 -9.93 -11.05 19.02
C ALA A 80 -10.65 -11.60 17.77
N ARG A 81 -10.32 -12.83 17.35
CA ARG A 81 -10.98 -13.52 16.24
C ARG A 81 -12.46 -13.78 16.53
N THR A 82 -12.75 -14.37 17.69
CA THR A 82 -14.12 -14.67 18.12
C THR A 82 -14.95 -13.40 18.23
N TYR A 83 -14.39 -12.34 18.83
CA TYR A 83 -15.04 -11.04 18.90
C TYR A 83 -15.36 -10.47 17.51
N ALA A 84 -14.42 -10.53 16.57
CA ALA A 84 -14.64 -10.07 15.20
C ALA A 84 -15.75 -10.86 14.49
N MET A 85 -15.79 -12.19 14.67
CA MET A 85 -16.82 -13.06 14.09
C MET A 85 -18.20 -12.81 14.72
N VAL A 86 -18.30 -12.84 16.06
CA VAL A 86 -19.56 -12.65 16.80
C VAL A 86 -20.14 -11.27 16.54
N LYS A 87 -19.33 -10.21 16.67
CA LYS A 87 -19.80 -8.84 16.44
C LYS A 87 -20.26 -8.65 15.01
N ARG A 88 -19.63 -9.30 14.03
CA ARG A 88 -20.12 -9.27 12.64
C ARG A 88 -21.46 -9.97 12.50
N TYR A 89 -21.62 -11.15 13.08
CA TYR A 89 -22.89 -11.88 13.07
C TYR A 89 -24.03 -11.03 13.65
N MET A 90 -23.76 -10.30 14.73
CA MET A 90 -24.74 -9.40 15.35
C MET A 90 -25.06 -8.15 14.50
N ARG A 91 -24.08 -7.62 13.75
CA ARG A 91 -24.21 -6.32 13.05
C ARG A 91 -24.97 -6.42 11.72
N LYS A 92 -25.06 -7.60 11.09
CA LYS A 92 -25.66 -7.80 9.75
C LYS A 92 -25.20 -6.80 8.67
N GLU A 93 -24.02 -6.20 8.84
CA GLU A 93 -23.45 -5.24 7.89
C GLU A 93 -22.80 -5.97 6.71
N ALA A 94 -22.80 -5.34 5.53
CA ALA A 94 -22.05 -5.83 4.38
C ALA A 94 -20.57 -6.00 4.75
N VAL A 95 -19.98 -7.13 4.34
CA VAL A 95 -18.60 -7.46 4.72
C VAL A 95 -17.60 -6.57 4.00
N HIS A 96 -17.89 -6.23 2.75
CA HIS A 96 -17.16 -5.29 1.93
C HIS A 96 -18.15 -4.42 1.16
N ASP A 97 -17.78 -3.16 0.92
CA ASP A 97 -18.47 -2.26 0.01
C ASP A 97 -17.50 -1.82 -1.09
N LYS A 98 -18.04 -1.67 -2.31
CA LYS A 98 -17.30 -1.11 -3.44
C LYS A 98 -17.26 0.41 -3.28
N ILE A 99 -16.06 0.97 -3.16
CA ILE A 99 -15.87 2.43 -3.03
C ILE A 99 -15.80 3.04 -4.43
N VAL A 100 -14.93 2.51 -5.27
CA VAL A 100 -14.79 2.83 -6.70
C VAL A 100 -14.51 1.56 -7.49
N GLU A 101 -14.48 1.65 -8.82
CA GLU A 101 -14.18 0.49 -9.67
C GLU A 101 -12.83 -0.14 -9.29
N GLY A 102 -12.85 -1.46 -9.01
CA GLY A 102 -11.67 -2.19 -8.57
C GLY A 102 -11.10 -1.80 -7.19
N LEU A 103 -11.83 -1.08 -6.34
CA LEU A 103 -11.41 -0.77 -4.96
C LEU A 103 -12.52 -1.02 -3.94
N TYR A 104 -12.23 -1.89 -2.98
CA TYR A 104 -13.19 -2.36 -1.98
C TYR A 104 -12.67 -2.09 -0.57
N LEU A 105 -13.60 -1.73 0.33
CA LEU A 105 -13.32 -1.48 1.75
C LEU A 105 -14.20 -2.38 2.62
N GLY A 106 -13.61 -3.04 3.62
CA GLY A 106 -14.40 -3.93 4.47
C GLY A 106 -13.72 -4.47 5.72
N GLY A 107 -14.34 -5.52 6.28
CA GLY A 107 -13.87 -6.24 7.45
C GLY A 107 -13.13 -7.54 7.11
N TRP A 108 -12.42 -8.09 8.10
CA TRP A 108 -11.58 -9.28 7.94
C TRP A 108 -12.29 -10.45 7.24
N PRO A 109 -11.83 -10.94 6.08
CA PRO A 109 -12.57 -11.91 5.29
C PRO A 109 -12.32 -13.33 5.81
N PHE A 110 -13.09 -13.83 6.77
CA PHE A 110 -12.87 -15.18 7.33
C PHE A 110 -13.40 -16.36 6.46
N LEU A 111 -14.20 -16.08 5.42
CA LEU A 111 -14.67 -17.06 4.43
C LEU A 111 -14.41 -16.52 3.03
N LEU A 112 -14.29 -17.41 2.06
CA LEU A 112 -14.10 -17.05 0.65
C LEU A 112 -15.21 -16.12 0.14
N LYS A 113 -16.47 -16.34 0.56
CA LYS A 113 -17.63 -15.49 0.24
C LYS A 113 -17.53 -14.04 0.73
N HIS A 114 -16.57 -13.74 1.62
CA HIS A 114 -16.35 -12.39 2.13
C HIS A 114 -15.41 -11.57 1.26
N LEU A 115 -14.66 -12.21 0.35
CA LEU A 115 -13.86 -11.49 -0.61
C LEU A 115 -14.76 -10.87 -1.69
N PRO A 116 -14.42 -9.67 -2.17
CA PRO A 116 -15.04 -9.12 -3.36
C PRO A 116 -14.71 -9.98 -4.59
N PRO A 117 -15.52 -9.88 -5.66
CA PRO A 117 -15.30 -10.61 -6.91
C PRO A 117 -13.98 -10.18 -7.59
N GLY A 118 -13.47 -11.05 -8.48
CA GLY A 118 -12.31 -10.74 -9.33
C GLY A 118 -10.94 -11.02 -8.71
N SER A 119 -10.84 -11.92 -7.74
CA SER A 119 -9.57 -12.35 -7.11
C SER A 119 -8.70 -11.17 -6.64
N PRO A 120 -9.19 -10.41 -5.64
CA PRO A 120 -8.59 -9.15 -5.25
C PRO A 120 -7.24 -9.31 -4.55
N SER A 121 -6.36 -8.34 -4.75
CA SER A 121 -5.17 -8.10 -3.93
C SER A 121 -5.59 -7.51 -2.57
N VAL A 122 -5.11 -8.05 -1.47
CA VAL A 122 -5.61 -7.76 -0.12
C VAL A 122 -4.61 -6.96 0.70
N ILE A 123 -5.05 -5.82 1.22
CA ILE A 123 -4.33 -5.02 2.23
C ILE A 123 -4.96 -5.25 3.60
N ASP A 124 -4.20 -5.82 4.51
CA ASP A 124 -4.63 -6.14 5.86
C ASP A 124 -4.05 -5.15 6.87
N CYS A 125 -4.93 -4.35 7.47
CA CYS A 125 -4.56 -3.34 8.46
C CYS A 125 -4.65 -3.84 9.91
N THR A 126 -4.56 -5.15 10.16
CA THR A 126 -4.65 -5.75 11.51
C THR A 126 -3.34 -6.35 11.95
N CYS A 127 -3.01 -6.24 13.25
CA CYS A 127 -1.92 -7.02 13.85
C CYS A 127 -2.44 -8.29 14.54
N GLU A 128 -3.75 -8.33 14.84
CA GLU A 128 -4.41 -9.32 15.69
C GLU A 128 -5.12 -10.45 14.91
N LEU A 129 -5.47 -10.24 13.64
CA LEU A 129 -6.17 -11.23 12.81
C LEU A 129 -5.22 -11.87 11.79
N PRO A 130 -5.31 -13.17 11.52
CA PRO A 130 -4.45 -13.84 10.54
C PRO A 130 -4.93 -13.60 9.11
N ARG A 131 -4.03 -13.73 8.13
CA ARG A 131 -4.40 -13.86 6.71
C ARG A 131 -5.28 -15.08 6.52
N SER A 132 -6.32 -14.93 5.71
CA SER A 132 -7.18 -16.04 5.30
C SER A 132 -6.46 -16.93 4.29
N SER A 133 -6.57 -18.24 4.45
CA SER A 133 -5.80 -19.23 3.69
C SER A 133 -5.97 -19.13 2.17
N PHE A 134 -7.16 -18.71 1.73
CA PHE A 134 -7.53 -18.57 0.32
C PHE A 134 -7.01 -17.30 -0.36
N VAL A 135 -6.40 -16.36 0.38
CA VAL A 135 -5.74 -15.17 -0.22
C VAL A 135 -4.30 -15.54 -0.53
N PRO A 136 -3.81 -15.51 -1.79
CA PRO A 136 -2.42 -15.80 -2.11
C PRO A 136 -1.42 -14.89 -1.36
N ALA A 137 -0.21 -15.38 -1.10
CA ALA A 137 0.78 -14.62 -0.31
C ALA A 137 1.39 -13.43 -1.09
N ASP A 138 1.50 -13.58 -2.41
CA ASP A 138 1.88 -12.59 -3.41
C ASP A 138 0.83 -11.48 -3.60
N GLU A 139 -0.43 -11.79 -3.29
CA GLU A 139 -1.56 -10.88 -3.34
C GLU A 139 -1.94 -10.32 -1.96
N TYR A 140 -1.00 -10.30 -1.02
CA TYR A 140 -1.25 -9.89 0.36
C TYR A 140 -0.22 -8.90 0.89
N LEU A 141 -0.70 -7.77 1.40
CA LEU A 141 0.11 -6.75 2.07
C LEU A 141 -0.32 -6.58 3.54
N CYS A 142 0.60 -6.87 4.46
CA CYS A 142 0.37 -6.72 5.90
C CYS A 142 0.81 -5.33 6.41
N LEU A 143 -0.12 -4.60 7.03
CA LEU A 143 0.09 -3.34 7.74
C LEU A 143 -0.31 -3.53 9.22
N PRO A 144 0.55 -4.16 10.04
CA PRO A 144 0.19 -4.49 11.42
C PRO A 144 -0.10 -3.21 12.21
N THR A 145 -1.36 -3.05 12.60
CA THR A 145 -1.87 -1.85 13.28
C THR A 145 -2.89 -2.27 14.33
N TRP A 146 -2.67 -1.84 15.58
CA TRP A 146 -3.61 -2.09 16.68
C TRP A 146 -4.98 -1.45 16.43
N ASP A 147 -6.05 -2.06 16.94
CA ASP A 147 -7.37 -1.43 16.86
C ASP A 147 -7.37 -0.05 17.50
N THR A 148 -8.08 0.90 16.88
CA THR A 148 -8.10 2.33 17.23
C THR A 148 -6.78 3.10 17.05
N ARG A 149 -5.70 2.47 16.57
CA ARG A 149 -4.47 3.15 16.10
C ARG A 149 -4.51 3.39 14.60
N ALA A 150 -3.59 4.22 14.12
CA ALA A 150 -3.39 4.51 12.71
C ALA A 150 -2.13 3.84 12.17
N PRO A 151 -2.15 3.32 10.93
CA PRO A 151 -0.92 2.95 10.22
C PRO A 151 -0.04 4.19 10.04
N THR A 152 1.28 4.04 10.12
CA THR A 152 2.23 5.16 9.99
C THR A 152 2.16 5.81 8.59
N PRO A 153 2.59 7.08 8.42
CA PRO A 153 2.60 7.73 7.10
C PRO A 153 3.36 6.94 6.03
N TYR A 154 4.46 6.28 6.41
CA TYR A 154 5.23 5.41 5.51
C TYR A 154 4.46 4.15 5.10
N GLN A 155 3.77 3.51 6.05
CA GLN A 155 2.91 2.36 5.76
C GLN A 155 1.74 2.73 4.84
N ILE A 156 1.15 3.92 5.05
CA ILE A 156 0.08 4.46 4.20
C ILE A 156 0.60 4.67 2.78
N GLU A 157 1.74 5.35 2.62
CA GLU A 157 2.36 5.59 1.30
C GLU A 157 2.67 4.27 0.57
N ARG A 158 3.31 3.32 1.26
CA ARG A 158 3.63 2.01 0.71
C ARG A 158 2.36 1.27 0.25
N ALA A 159 1.30 1.33 1.05
CA ALA A 159 0.03 0.69 0.73
C ALA A 159 -0.68 1.36 -0.45
N ALA A 160 -0.62 2.68 -0.54
CA ALA A 160 -1.18 3.45 -1.64
C ALA A 160 -0.50 3.09 -2.97
N ARG A 161 0.84 3.10 -3.01
CA ARG A 161 1.61 2.71 -4.20
C ARG A 161 1.36 1.27 -4.61
N TRP A 162 1.43 0.33 -3.66
CA TRP A 162 1.16 -1.08 -3.93
C TRP A 162 -0.26 -1.31 -4.46
N ALA A 163 -1.26 -0.58 -3.94
CA ALA A 163 -2.62 -0.65 -4.47
C ALA A 163 -2.70 -0.14 -5.92
N CYS A 164 -2.02 0.96 -6.24
CA CYS A 164 -1.97 1.49 -7.60
C CYS A 164 -1.29 0.51 -8.57
N GLU A 165 -0.17 -0.10 -8.17
CA GLU A 165 0.52 -1.14 -8.94
C GLU A 165 -0.42 -2.31 -9.25
N LYS A 166 -1.07 -2.88 -8.23
CA LYS A 166 -2.02 -3.99 -8.42
C LYS A 166 -3.21 -3.62 -9.30
N ARG A 167 -3.72 -2.40 -9.20
CA ARG A 167 -4.79 -1.92 -10.10
C ARG A 167 -4.30 -1.74 -11.53
N SER A 168 -3.04 -1.36 -11.75
CA SER A 168 -2.45 -1.27 -13.10
C SER A 168 -2.29 -2.65 -13.76
N GLU A 169 -2.14 -3.72 -12.97
CA GLU A 169 -2.18 -5.12 -13.41
C GLU A 169 -3.62 -5.62 -13.71
N GLY A 170 -4.64 -4.77 -13.58
CA GLY A 170 -6.05 -5.14 -13.75
C GLY A 170 -6.64 -5.90 -12.55
N LYS A 171 -5.92 -5.96 -11.41
CA LYS A 171 -6.41 -6.64 -10.21
C LYS A 171 -7.21 -5.69 -9.31
N PRO A 172 -8.40 -6.08 -8.83
CA PRO A 172 -9.10 -5.33 -7.80
C PRO A 172 -8.32 -5.30 -6.49
N VAL A 173 -8.44 -4.24 -5.71
CA VAL A 173 -7.81 -4.13 -4.39
C VAL A 173 -8.86 -4.14 -3.29
N TYR A 174 -8.65 -4.98 -2.29
CA TYR A 174 -9.49 -5.08 -1.09
C TYR A 174 -8.71 -4.65 0.16
N VAL A 175 -9.16 -3.58 0.81
CA VAL A 175 -8.54 -3.07 2.04
C VAL A 175 -9.43 -3.39 3.23
N HIS A 176 -8.89 -4.09 4.23
CA HIS A 176 -9.66 -4.45 5.41
C HIS A 176 -8.96 -4.19 6.74
N CYS A 177 -9.76 -4.06 7.78
CA CYS A 177 -9.32 -4.21 9.17
C CYS A 177 -10.19 -5.27 9.85
N ALA A 178 -10.52 -5.14 11.14
CA ALA A 178 -11.50 -6.05 11.76
C ALA A 178 -12.92 -5.86 11.20
N PHE A 179 -13.38 -4.60 11.13
CA PHE A 179 -14.77 -4.24 10.75
C PHE A 179 -14.88 -3.25 9.58
N GLY A 180 -13.77 -2.69 9.10
CA GLY A 180 -13.79 -1.79 7.95
C GLY A 180 -14.24 -0.35 8.24
N HIS A 181 -13.94 0.19 9.43
CA HIS A 181 -14.40 1.54 9.81
C HIS A 181 -13.29 2.57 10.07
N GLY A 182 -12.11 2.14 10.49
CA GLY A 182 -11.05 3.03 10.98
C GLY A 182 -9.75 2.88 10.20
N ARG A 183 -8.93 1.92 10.63
CA ARG A 183 -7.60 1.62 10.05
C ARG A 183 -7.60 1.46 8.53
N SER A 184 -8.50 0.65 7.99
CA SER A 184 -8.60 0.42 6.54
C SER A 184 -9.17 1.62 5.80
N ALA A 185 -10.15 2.34 6.38
CA ALA A 185 -10.68 3.57 5.80
C ALA A 185 -9.58 4.62 5.65
N CYS A 186 -8.70 4.75 6.66
CA CYS A 186 -7.53 5.60 6.60
C CYS A 186 -6.62 5.27 5.41
N VAL A 187 -6.36 3.98 5.14
CA VAL A 187 -5.54 3.58 3.99
C VAL A 187 -6.27 3.84 2.67
N VAL A 188 -7.58 3.57 2.58
CA VAL A 188 -8.38 3.83 1.38
C VAL A 188 -8.42 5.32 1.05
N CYS A 189 -8.47 6.22 2.05
CA CYS A 189 -8.36 7.66 1.81
C CYS A 189 -7.09 8.01 1.03
N ALA A 190 -5.94 7.46 1.43
CA ALA A 190 -4.67 7.69 0.73
C ALA A 190 -4.65 7.06 -0.66
N ILE A 191 -5.21 5.85 -0.83
CA ILE A 191 -5.33 5.21 -2.15
C ILE A 191 -6.15 6.07 -3.11
N LEU A 192 -7.30 6.60 -2.68
CA LEU A 192 -8.13 7.47 -3.53
C LEU A 192 -7.41 8.74 -3.97
N VAL A 193 -6.60 9.33 -3.09
CA VAL A 193 -5.78 10.50 -3.41
C VAL A 193 -4.62 10.13 -4.35
N GLU A 194 -4.01 8.97 -4.16
CA GLU A 194 -2.93 8.50 -5.03
C GLU A 194 -3.43 8.15 -6.44
N LEU A 195 -4.66 7.66 -6.54
CA LEU A 195 -5.35 7.42 -7.82
C LEU A 195 -5.83 8.69 -8.51
N GLY A 196 -5.73 9.86 -7.88
CA GLY A 196 -6.24 11.12 -8.41
C GLY A 196 -7.77 11.22 -8.42
N ILE A 197 -8.47 10.32 -7.73
CA ILE A 197 -9.94 10.33 -7.61
C ILE A 197 -10.39 11.38 -6.59
N ALA A 198 -9.55 11.63 -5.58
CA ALA A 198 -9.78 12.66 -4.58
C ALA A 198 -8.57 13.62 -4.54
N GLU A 199 -8.83 14.92 -4.44
CA GLU A 199 -7.75 15.91 -4.31
C GLU A 199 -7.11 15.87 -2.92
N THR A 200 -7.93 15.73 -1.88
CA THR A 200 -7.49 15.63 -0.50
C THR A 200 -8.00 14.37 0.19
N TRP A 201 -7.35 13.99 1.30
CA TRP A 201 -7.81 12.86 2.11
C TRP A 201 -9.20 13.11 2.72
N LYS A 202 -9.60 14.38 2.88
CA LYS A 202 -10.93 14.77 3.39
C LYS A 202 -12.01 14.49 2.34
N ASP A 203 -11.74 14.80 1.08
CA ASP A 203 -12.64 14.49 -0.03
C ASP A 203 -12.77 12.97 -0.18
N ALA A 204 -11.64 12.27 -0.10
CA ALA A 204 -11.62 10.81 -0.08
C ALA A 204 -12.47 10.22 1.06
N GLU A 205 -12.40 10.82 2.26
CA GLU A 205 -13.25 10.41 3.37
C GLU A 205 -14.74 10.60 3.08
N ASN A 206 -15.12 11.71 2.44
CA ASN A 206 -16.51 11.97 2.05
C ASN A 206 -17.01 10.94 1.03
N ILE A 207 -16.21 10.64 -0.01
CA ILE A 207 -16.52 9.59 -1.00
C ILE A 207 -16.77 8.24 -0.31
N ILE A 208 -15.93 7.87 0.66
CA ILE A 208 -16.10 6.61 1.39
C ILE A 208 -17.38 6.62 2.23
N ARG A 209 -17.73 7.75 2.87
CA ARG A 209 -18.91 7.89 3.72
C ARG A 209 -20.23 7.70 2.98
N GLU A 210 -20.27 8.04 1.70
CA GLU A 210 -21.46 7.82 0.85
C GLU A 210 -21.73 6.33 0.61
N ARG A 211 -20.69 5.49 0.66
CA ARG A 211 -20.77 4.05 0.36
C ARG A 211 -20.81 3.17 1.62
N ARG A 212 -20.08 3.56 2.66
CA ARG A 212 -19.93 2.77 3.89
C ARG A 212 -19.86 3.65 5.13
N LYS A 213 -20.51 3.19 6.21
CA LYS A 213 -20.36 3.80 7.54
C LYS A 213 -18.92 3.62 8.03
N ILE A 214 -18.17 4.71 8.08
CA ILE A 214 -16.81 4.74 8.64
C ILE A 214 -16.74 5.59 9.90
N LYS A 215 -15.77 5.27 10.76
CA LYS A 215 -15.50 5.95 12.02
C LYS A 215 -13.99 6.11 12.22
N MET A 216 -13.42 7.02 11.44
CA MET A 216 -12.05 7.47 11.65
C MET A 216 -11.95 8.36 12.90
N ASN A 217 -10.97 8.09 13.77
CA ASN A 217 -10.68 8.89 14.95
C ASN A 217 -9.64 9.98 14.63
N ALA A 218 -9.30 10.79 15.64
CA ALA A 218 -8.32 11.87 15.50
C ALA A 218 -6.92 11.37 15.09
N LEU A 219 -6.50 10.17 15.54
CA LEU A 219 -5.21 9.60 15.17
C LEU A 219 -5.12 9.27 13.67
N HIS A 220 -6.18 8.69 13.08
CA HIS A 220 -6.21 8.43 11.64
C HIS A 220 -6.08 9.73 10.83
N ARG A 221 -6.84 10.77 11.21
CA ARG A 221 -6.80 12.08 10.52
C ARG A 221 -5.45 12.75 10.64
N LYS A 222 -4.88 12.79 11.86
CA LYS A 222 -3.53 13.32 12.10
C LYS A 222 -2.49 12.63 11.22
N THR A 223 -2.57 11.31 11.12
CA THR A 223 -1.60 10.54 10.33
C THR A 223 -1.75 10.77 8.83
N LEU A 224 -2.98 10.97 8.34
CA LEU A 224 -3.25 11.39 6.96
C LEU A 224 -2.75 12.80 6.66
N GLU A 225 -2.85 13.72 7.63
CA GLU A 225 -2.27 15.07 7.50
C GLU A 225 -0.74 15.01 7.42
N GLU A 226 -0.10 14.22 8.28
CA GLU A 226 1.35 14.00 8.24
C GLU A 226 1.79 13.36 6.92
N TRP A 227 1.07 12.34 6.45
CA TRP A 227 1.28 11.71 5.15
C TRP A 227 1.16 12.72 4.00
N THR A 228 0.10 13.54 4.01
CA THR A 228 -0.12 14.58 2.97
C THR A 228 1.02 15.59 2.94
N LYS A 229 1.47 16.06 4.11
CA LYS A 229 2.61 16.99 4.21
C LYS A 229 3.89 16.39 3.62
N LYS A 230 4.19 15.13 3.97
CA LYS A 230 5.37 14.42 3.44
C LYS A 230 5.29 14.23 1.92
N ARG A 231 4.12 13.85 1.42
CA ARG A 231 3.91 13.70 -0.03
C ARG A 231 4.11 15.01 -0.79
N LEU A 232 3.65 16.14 -0.23
CA LEU A 232 3.85 17.46 -0.84
C LEU A 232 5.31 17.91 -0.80
N SER A 233 6.07 17.61 0.28
CA SER A 233 7.51 17.91 0.32
C SER A 233 8.29 17.10 -0.71
N ASP A 234 7.97 15.81 -0.86
CA ASP A 234 8.64 14.93 -1.82
C ASP A 234 8.36 15.40 -3.26
N ARG A 235 7.11 15.83 -3.54
CA ARG A 235 6.74 16.39 -4.85
C ARG A 235 7.34 17.75 -5.16
N ARG A 236 7.64 18.59 -4.16
CA ARG A 236 8.29 19.90 -4.35
C ARG A 236 9.81 19.79 -4.55
N SER A 237 10.42 18.77 -3.96
CA SER A 237 11.86 18.52 -4.10
C SER A 237 12.24 18.03 -5.50
N TYR A 238 11.32 17.36 -6.21
CA TYR A 238 11.50 16.86 -7.58
C TYR A 238 11.70 17.94 -8.67
N PRO A 239 10.86 18.99 -8.76
CA PRO A 239 11.04 20.05 -9.76
C PRO A 239 12.27 20.93 -9.52
N GLU A 240 12.78 21.00 -8.29
CA GLU A 240 13.95 21.81 -7.93
C GLU A 240 15.27 21.15 -8.38
N GLN A 241 15.31 19.82 -8.48
CA GLN A 241 16.44 19.08 -9.08
C GLN A 241 16.47 19.11 -10.61
N ILE A 242 15.35 19.42 -11.28
CA ILE A 242 15.27 19.51 -12.75
C ILE A 242 15.66 20.92 -13.25
N ARG A 243 15.56 21.95 -12.41
CA ARG A 243 16.17 23.27 -12.69
C ARG A 243 17.67 23.22 -12.42
N GLY A 244 18.44 22.68 -13.37
CA GLY A 244 19.87 22.99 -13.47
C GLY A 244 20.08 24.51 -13.70
N PRO A 245 21.26 25.06 -13.36
CA PRO A 245 21.52 26.49 -13.54
C PRO A 245 21.41 26.85 -15.01
N GLU A 246 20.58 27.85 -15.31
CA GLU A 246 20.40 28.41 -16.64
C GLU A 246 21.75 28.95 -17.13
N SER A 247 22.36 28.29 -18.12
CA SER A 247 23.67 28.68 -18.64
C SER A 247 23.55 29.96 -19.45
N THR A 248 24.04 31.06 -18.88
CA THR A 248 24.20 32.35 -19.54
C THR A 248 25.41 32.33 -20.48
N HIS A 249 25.33 31.65 -21.63
CA HIS A 249 26.19 31.94 -22.79
C HIS A 249 25.69 31.22 -24.06
N PRO A 250 25.49 31.94 -25.19
CA PRO A 250 25.10 31.30 -26.45
C PRO A 250 26.35 30.78 -27.16
N GLU A 251 26.52 29.46 -27.24
CA GLU A 251 27.60 28.85 -28.02
C GLU A 251 27.14 28.59 -29.46
N LYS A 252 27.75 29.29 -30.42
CA LYS A 252 27.52 29.11 -31.87
C LYS A 252 28.32 27.91 -32.36
N ALA A 253 27.66 26.89 -32.93
CA ALA A 253 28.31 25.77 -33.58
C ALA A 253 28.45 25.99 -35.09
N THR A 254 29.68 25.83 -35.62
CA THR A 254 30.02 25.95 -37.04
C THR A 254 29.76 24.63 -37.77
N LEU A 255 28.98 24.68 -38.86
CA LEU A 255 28.69 23.53 -39.74
C LEU A 255 29.85 23.27 -40.70
N CYS A 256 30.57 22.16 -40.54
CA CYS A 256 31.45 21.63 -41.60
C CYS A 256 30.72 20.58 -42.43
N ARG A 257 30.55 20.87 -43.73
CA ARG A 257 30.06 19.95 -44.77
C ARG A 257 31.21 19.04 -45.22
N GLY A 258 30.96 17.73 -45.24
CA GLY A 258 31.75 16.75 -45.99
C GLY A 258 30.86 15.61 -46.46
N ARG A 259 30.83 15.35 -47.78
CA ARG A 259 30.02 14.29 -48.43
C ARG A 259 30.82 12.96 -48.45
N PRO A 260 30.21 11.77 -48.30
CA PRO A 260 30.94 10.49 -48.28
C PRO A 260 31.09 9.86 -49.69
N HIS A 261 32.15 9.07 -49.87
CA HIS A 261 32.38 8.20 -51.03
C HIS A 261 32.09 6.72 -50.68
N PRO A 262 31.65 5.88 -51.64
CA PRO A 262 31.17 4.52 -51.40
C PRO A 262 32.21 3.43 -51.74
N GLY A 263 32.13 2.29 -51.04
CA GLY A 263 32.84 1.05 -51.37
C GLY A 263 33.78 0.58 -50.27
N ASP A 264 33.35 -0.36 -49.43
CA ASP A 264 33.83 -1.75 -49.53
C ASP A 264 33.35 -2.62 -48.34
N GLU A 265 32.84 -3.78 -48.77
CA GLU A 265 32.92 -5.11 -48.19
C GLU A 265 32.35 -5.47 -46.81
N VAL A 266 31.58 -6.56 -46.89
CA VAL A 266 30.82 -7.23 -45.87
C VAL A 266 31.69 -8.34 -45.30
N GLU A 267 32.18 -8.19 -44.07
CA GLU A 267 32.78 -9.31 -43.34
C GLU A 267 31.74 -10.00 -42.44
N HIS A 268 31.43 -11.25 -42.81
CA HIS A 268 30.76 -12.22 -41.96
C HIS A 268 31.77 -12.80 -40.95
N ILE A 269 31.49 -12.66 -39.64
CA ILE A 269 32.22 -13.39 -38.60
C ILE A 269 31.23 -14.14 -37.68
N GLY A 270 31.21 -15.47 -37.86
CA GLY A 270 31.30 -16.51 -36.82
C GLY A 270 30.35 -16.50 -35.61
N LEU A 271 29.37 -17.41 -35.65
CA LEU A 271 28.66 -17.92 -34.47
C LEU A 271 29.61 -18.76 -33.58
N GLY A 272 30.13 -18.17 -32.50
CA GLY A 272 30.88 -18.84 -31.44
C GLY A 272 30.14 -18.72 -30.09
N ARG A 273 29.75 -19.87 -29.51
CA ARG A 273 29.05 -19.96 -28.22
C ARG A 273 29.94 -19.52 -27.06
N LEU A 274 29.46 -18.62 -26.20
CA LEU A 274 29.64 -18.63 -24.73
C LEU A 274 28.80 -17.53 -24.05
N GLY A 275 27.87 -17.96 -23.19
CA GLY A 275 27.53 -17.32 -21.90
C GLY A 275 26.86 -15.94 -21.83
N LEU A 276 25.60 -15.95 -21.35
CA LEU A 276 24.95 -15.01 -20.41
C LEU A 276 24.58 -13.57 -20.87
N GLU A 277 23.26 -13.27 -20.84
CA GLU A 277 22.47 -12.02 -20.61
C GLU A 277 23.11 -10.61 -20.84
N PRO A 278 22.39 -9.54 -21.30
CA PRO A 278 21.02 -9.18 -20.89
C PRO A 278 20.13 -8.41 -21.92
N GLU A 279 18.86 -8.22 -21.55
CA GLU A 279 17.97 -7.05 -21.78
C GLU A 279 18.27 -6.12 -22.97
N GLN A 280 17.56 -6.31 -24.09
CA GLN A 280 17.21 -5.22 -25.01
C GLN A 280 15.76 -5.38 -25.49
N LEU A 281 14.84 -4.65 -24.86
CA LEU A 281 13.50 -4.44 -25.38
C LEU A 281 13.58 -3.34 -26.46
N VAL A 282 13.53 -3.76 -27.72
CA VAL A 282 13.38 -2.86 -28.87
C VAL A 282 11.92 -2.42 -28.94
N VAL A 283 11.63 -1.17 -28.58
CA VAL A 283 10.31 -0.56 -28.83
C VAL A 283 10.35 0.08 -30.20
N VAL A 284 9.85 -0.64 -31.22
CA VAL A 284 9.54 -0.06 -32.53
C VAL A 284 8.23 0.72 -32.38
N GLY A 285 8.33 2.04 -32.29
CA GLY A 285 7.19 2.94 -32.43
C GLY A 285 6.63 2.79 -33.85
N LYS A 286 5.37 2.39 -33.95
CA LYS A 286 4.66 2.26 -35.21
C LYS A 286 4.17 3.64 -35.64
N ASP A 287 5.01 4.39 -36.35
CA ASP A 287 4.56 5.61 -37.00
C ASP A 287 3.65 5.23 -38.18
N VAL A 288 2.48 5.87 -38.21
CA VAL A 288 1.61 5.92 -39.37
C VAL A 288 2.43 6.50 -40.52
N ILE A 289 2.60 5.72 -41.57
CA ILE A 289 3.29 6.12 -42.80
C ILE A 289 2.53 7.31 -43.40
N HIS A 290 3.12 8.50 -43.28
CA HIS A 290 2.96 9.55 -44.27
C HIS A 290 4.35 10.03 -44.69
N ASP A 291 4.49 10.12 -46.00
CA ASP A 291 5.70 10.33 -46.78
C ASP A 291 6.46 11.62 -46.38
N GLY A 292 7.75 11.50 -46.07
CA GLY A 292 8.69 12.64 -46.13
C GLY A 292 9.10 13.37 -44.84
N SER A 293 9.43 12.70 -43.73
CA SER A 293 10.12 13.37 -42.60
C SER A 293 11.21 12.51 -41.94
N GLU A 294 12.46 12.98 -42.05
CA GLU A 294 13.66 12.40 -41.43
C GLU A 294 13.64 12.55 -39.90
N GLY A 295 13.61 11.43 -39.17
CA GLY A 295 13.70 11.40 -37.71
C GLY A 295 15.14 11.33 -37.22
N ALA A 296 15.57 12.30 -36.41
CA ALA A 296 16.89 12.30 -35.78
C ALA A 296 16.94 11.34 -34.58
N VAL A 297 17.69 10.24 -34.71
CA VAL A 297 18.00 9.32 -33.61
C VAL A 297 19.04 9.97 -32.70
N ARG A 298 18.66 10.33 -31.48
CA ARG A 298 19.59 10.88 -30.48
C ARG A 298 20.04 9.77 -29.53
N GLN A 299 21.23 9.24 -29.75
CA GLN A 299 21.84 8.23 -28.88
C GLN A 299 22.35 8.90 -27.59
N VAL A 300 21.68 8.67 -26.46
CA VAL A 300 22.13 9.16 -25.16
C VAL A 300 23.15 8.16 -24.59
N ARG A 301 24.43 8.51 -24.66
CA ARG A 301 25.52 7.76 -24.03
C ARG A 301 25.54 8.08 -22.54
N MET A 302 25.04 7.19 -21.69
CA MET A 302 25.24 7.32 -20.24
C MET A 302 26.75 7.16 -19.94
N LYS A 303 27.39 8.23 -19.46
CA LYS A 303 28.71 8.14 -18.83
C LYS A 303 28.53 7.43 -17.49
N GLY A 304 29.09 6.23 -17.38
CA GLY A 304 29.08 5.45 -16.15
C GLY A 304 29.95 6.12 -15.08
N SER A 305 29.30 6.49 -13.98
CA SER A 305 29.81 6.40 -12.60
C SER A 305 28.85 7.13 -11.65
N VAL A 306 27.66 6.57 -11.41
CA VAL A 306 26.83 6.94 -10.25
C VAL A 306 26.20 5.66 -9.73
N GLN A 307 26.46 5.36 -8.45
CA GLN A 307 25.95 4.18 -7.76
C GLN A 307 24.41 4.18 -7.81
N LEU A 308 23.83 3.12 -8.35
CA LEU A 308 22.39 2.89 -8.39
C LEU A 308 21.83 2.71 -6.96
N GLY A 309 21.26 3.77 -6.41
CA GLY A 309 20.20 3.68 -5.43
C GLY A 309 18.96 4.31 -6.04
N HIS A 310 17.89 3.53 -6.16
CA HIS A 310 16.56 3.87 -6.70
C HIS A 310 16.34 3.55 -8.20
N ALA A 311 15.33 2.69 -8.45
CA ALA A 311 14.83 2.35 -9.77
C ALA A 311 14.07 3.55 -10.38
N PRO A 312 14.18 3.81 -11.70
CA PRO A 312 13.46 4.93 -12.31
C PRO A 312 11.98 4.60 -12.49
N ALA A 313 11.12 5.49 -12.00
CA ALA A 313 9.68 5.45 -12.21
C ALA A 313 9.33 5.94 -13.63
N MET A 314 8.55 5.14 -14.36
CA MET A 314 8.01 5.48 -15.68
C MET A 314 6.66 6.17 -15.52
N VAL A 315 6.55 7.44 -15.95
CA VAL A 315 5.28 8.18 -15.97
C VAL A 315 4.79 8.28 -17.41
N ILE A 316 3.66 7.64 -17.69
CA ILE A 316 2.94 7.76 -18.97
C ILE A 316 1.83 8.80 -18.76
N GLN A 317 1.89 9.93 -19.47
CA GLN A 317 0.78 10.91 -19.53
C GLN A 317 -0.16 10.56 -20.70
N PRO A 318 -1.50 10.57 -20.51
CA PRO A 318 -2.44 10.46 -21.62
C PRO A 318 -2.58 11.79 -22.38
N PRO A 319 -2.86 11.78 -23.69
CA PRO A 319 -2.95 12.98 -24.51
C PRO A 319 -4.25 13.78 -24.23
N GLY A 320 -4.12 15.10 -24.20
CA GLY A 320 -5.25 16.03 -24.11
C GLY A 320 -6.01 16.10 -25.45
N VAL A 321 -7.34 15.97 -25.37
CA VAL A 321 -8.25 16.15 -26.52
C VAL A 321 -8.37 17.64 -26.83
N LEU A 322 -7.91 18.05 -28.02
CA LEU A 322 -8.18 19.37 -28.58
C LEU A 322 -9.27 19.24 -29.65
N HIS A 323 -10.42 19.83 -29.34
CA HIS A 323 -11.57 19.99 -30.22
C HIS A 323 -11.20 20.96 -31.36
N VAL A 324 -11.42 20.58 -32.61
CA VAL A 324 -11.22 21.46 -33.78
C VAL A 324 -12.57 21.68 -34.45
N GLU A 325 -13.08 22.92 -34.40
CA GLU A 325 -14.20 23.38 -35.22
C GLU A 325 -13.75 23.56 -36.67
N HIS A 326 -14.50 22.98 -37.61
CA HIS A 326 -14.31 23.19 -39.03
C HIS A 326 -15.06 24.44 -39.48
N CYS A 327 -14.34 25.48 -39.90
CA CYS A 327 -14.90 26.59 -40.66
C CYS A 327 -14.49 26.41 -42.13
N SER A 328 -15.44 26.20 -43.02
CA SER A 328 -15.21 26.21 -44.47
C SER A 328 -16.14 27.21 -45.14
N THR A 329 -15.57 28.35 -45.50
CA THR A 329 -16.12 29.37 -46.40
C THR A 329 -15.89 28.98 -47.86
N TRP A 330 -16.96 29.01 -48.64
CA TRP A 330 -17.11 29.31 -50.07
C TRP A 330 -15.86 29.43 -50.96
N THR A 331 -15.81 28.63 -52.03
CA THR A 331 -16.06 29.05 -53.43
C THR A 331 -16.16 27.83 -54.34
#